data_AF-A0A9P2XFH6-F1
#
_entry.id   AF-A0A9P2XFH6-F1
#
_cell.length_a   1.000
_cell.length_b   1.000
_cell.length_c   1.000
_cell.angle_alpha   90.00
_cell.angle_beta   90.00
_cell.angle_gamma   90.00
#
_symmetry.space_group_name_H-M   'P 1'
#
loop_
_entity.id
_entity.type
_entity.pdbx_description
1 polymer ?
#
loop_
_entity_poly.entity_id
_entity_poly.type
_entity_poly.pdbx_seq_one_letter_code
_entity_poly.pdbx_strand_id
1 'polypeptide(L)'
;MAANYGALAGANFMTSQSGIIFRSLMENTGITSQTAFSYSSGIFVLTLIIPIAVLGIYTLWNRKSNSIVIEDQKPEPFDKKQKQSIFLIILMMSIVLVFPILHLVFPDVKTISFLNSKIDIAFLAITFSLISLLMKLADEKKVIALVPWGTLIMICGVGMLIALGVKLGIITTLSEWLANNVPVWVIPVLLCLISAIMSVFSSTLGVVAPTLFPIVPALALTSGLNPLVLFICIVVGAQSTAISPFSSGGSLIMASAPADIDKTKFFNQLLFKAIPVGVIAALIAIFALKFVM
;
A
#
# COMPACT_ATOMS: atom_id res chain seq x y z
N MET A 1 6.02 -13.75 8.97
CA MET A 1 5.27 -12.54 9.37
C MET A 1 6.10 -11.27 9.24
N ALA A 2 7.28 -11.17 9.88
CA ALA A 2 8.16 -9.99 9.78
C ALA A 2 8.54 -9.61 8.33
N ALA A 3 8.97 -10.59 7.52
CA ALA A 3 9.29 -10.34 6.10
C ALA A 3 8.08 -9.82 5.30
N ASN A 4 6.89 -10.42 5.50
CA ASN A 4 5.66 -9.99 4.83
C ASN A 4 5.30 -8.54 5.20
N TYR A 5 5.29 -8.24 6.50
CA TYR A 5 4.97 -6.90 6.97
C TYR A 5 6.01 -5.85 6.57
N GLY A 6 7.30 -6.19 6.59
CA GLY A 6 8.37 -5.31 6.11
C GLY A 6 8.25 -5.03 4.61
N ALA A 7 7.99 -6.08 3.81
CA ALA A 7 7.78 -5.94 2.37
C ALA A 7 6.56 -5.07 2.06
N LEU A 8 5.44 -5.30 2.76
CA LEU A 8 4.22 -4.50 2.61
C LEU A 8 4.42 -3.04 3.01
N ALA A 9 5.07 -2.77 4.14
CA ALA A 9 5.37 -1.40 4.58
C ALA A 9 6.24 -0.66 3.56
N GLY A 10 7.32 -1.29 3.09
CA GLY A 10 8.18 -0.72 2.04
C GLY A 10 7.45 -0.50 0.72
N ALA A 11 6.60 -1.45 0.32
CA ALA A 11 5.82 -1.39 -0.90
C ALA A 11 4.72 -0.32 -0.87
N ASN A 12 4.34 0.22 0.29
CA ASN A 12 3.36 1.30 0.41
C ASN A 12 3.99 2.70 0.37
N PHE A 13 5.32 2.80 0.28
CA PHE A 13 5.99 4.09 0.16
C PHE A 13 5.44 4.85 -1.07
N MET A 14 5.18 6.14 -0.96
CA MET A 14 4.34 6.92 -1.88
C MET A 14 4.83 6.98 -3.34
N THR A 15 6.11 6.68 -3.54
CA THR A 15 6.78 6.64 -4.85
C THR A 15 7.16 5.22 -5.28
N SER A 16 6.89 4.23 -4.44
CA SER A 16 7.02 2.82 -4.80
C SER A 16 5.82 2.36 -5.63
N GLN A 17 5.87 1.12 -6.14
CA GLN A 17 4.81 0.57 -6.99
C GLN A 17 3.41 0.68 -6.35
N SER A 18 3.21 0.21 -5.10
CA SER A 18 1.88 0.26 -4.49
C SER A 18 1.47 1.67 -4.13
N GLY A 19 2.41 2.52 -3.68
CA GLY A 19 2.15 3.93 -3.44
C GLY A 19 1.66 4.66 -4.70
N ILE A 20 2.30 4.42 -5.85
CA ILE A 20 1.86 4.97 -7.14
C ILE A 20 0.46 4.44 -7.50
N ILE A 21 0.21 3.13 -7.33
CA ILE A 21 -1.11 2.55 -7.60
C ILE A 21 -2.20 3.19 -6.74
N PHE A 22 -1.97 3.32 -5.42
CA PHE A 22 -2.92 3.99 -4.53
C PHE A 22 -3.20 5.42 -4.96
N ARG A 23 -2.16 6.16 -5.35
CA ARG A 23 -2.31 7.54 -5.85
C ARG A 23 -3.10 7.61 -7.13
N SER A 24 -2.78 6.78 -8.12
CA SER A 24 -3.52 6.75 -9.38
C SER A 24 -4.98 6.36 -9.18
N LEU A 25 -5.28 5.42 -8.28
CA LEU A 25 -6.65 5.08 -7.92
C LEU A 25 -7.37 6.26 -7.25
N MET A 26 -6.70 7.00 -6.36
CA MET A 26 -7.26 8.21 -5.76
C MET A 26 -7.48 9.33 -6.77
N GLU A 27 -6.50 9.59 -7.64
CA GLU A 27 -6.56 10.62 -8.69
C GLU A 27 -7.70 10.37 -9.68
N ASN A 28 -7.94 9.10 -10.04
CA ASN A 28 -9.07 8.68 -10.88
C ASN A 28 -10.44 8.93 -10.24
N THR A 29 -10.49 9.28 -8.95
CA THR A 29 -11.72 9.61 -8.23
C THR A 29 -11.91 11.12 -8.04
N GLY A 30 -11.05 11.93 -8.66
CA GLY A 30 -11.09 13.40 -8.59
C GLY A 30 -10.23 14.01 -7.48
N ILE A 31 -9.44 13.21 -6.75
CA ILE A 31 -8.49 13.72 -5.76
C ILE A 31 -7.28 14.32 -6.47
N THR A 32 -6.85 15.52 -6.08
CA THR A 32 -5.66 16.15 -6.69
C THR A 32 -4.39 15.33 -6.40
N SER A 33 -3.39 15.38 -7.30
CA SER A 33 -2.13 14.65 -7.12
C SER A 33 -1.39 14.99 -5.83
N GLN A 34 -1.48 16.24 -5.37
CA GLN A 34 -0.88 16.69 -4.12
C GLN A 34 -1.59 16.07 -2.90
N THR A 35 -2.93 16.05 -2.91
CA THR A 35 -3.72 15.41 -1.84
C THR A 35 -3.52 13.90 -1.86
N ALA A 36 -3.49 13.26 -3.04
CA ALA A 36 -3.25 11.82 -3.18
C ALA A 36 -1.86 11.42 -2.66
N PHE A 37 -0.83 12.24 -2.92
CA PHE A 37 0.51 12.06 -2.34
C PHE A 37 0.44 12.10 -0.81
N SER A 38 -0.20 13.14 -0.24
CA SER A 38 -0.34 13.31 1.21
C SER A 38 -1.10 12.15 1.86
N TYR A 39 -2.19 11.69 1.22
CA TYR A 39 -2.95 10.54 1.71
C TYR A 39 -2.14 9.25 1.65
N SER A 40 -1.38 9.04 0.57
CA SER A 40 -0.47 7.90 0.46
C SER A 40 0.64 7.94 1.50
N SER A 41 1.11 9.13 1.90
CA SER A 41 2.04 9.29 3.01
C SER A 41 1.43 8.84 4.33
N GLY A 42 0.18 9.21 4.60
CA GLY A 42 -0.53 8.72 5.79
C GLY A 42 -0.70 7.19 5.79
N ILE A 43 -1.05 6.61 4.63
CA ILE A 43 -1.12 5.15 4.45
C ILE A 43 0.23 4.50 4.74
N PHE A 44 1.33 5.01 4.16
CA PHE A 44 2.68 4.50 4.39
C PHE A 44 3.05 4.53 5.87
N VAL A 45 2.88 5.68 6.52
CA VAL A 45 3.25 5.87 7.94
C VAL A 45 2.54 4.87 8.84
N LEU A 46 1.23 4.68 8.67
CA LEU A 46 0.48 3.77 9.52
C LEU A 46 0.71 2.30 9.18
N THR A 47 0.86 1.97 7.90
CA THR A 47 1.22 0.61 7.49
C THR A 47 2.66 0.24 7.84
N LEU A 48 3.50 1.21 8.20
CA LEU A 48 4.81 1.02 8.81
C LEU A 48 4.72 0.86 10.34
N ILE A 49 3.98 1.74 11.03
CA ILE A 49 3.88 1.75 12.49
C ILE A 49 3.16 0.50 13.02
N ILE A 50 2.04 0.11 12.42
CA ILE A 50 1.20 -0.99 12.92
C ILE A 50 1.99 -2.30 12.97
N PRO A 51 2.69 -2.73 11.91
CA PRO A 51 3.46 -3.96 12.00
C PRO A 51 4.65 -3.87 12.94
N ILE A 52 5.31 -2.71 13.07
CA ILE A 52 6.38 -2.52 14.06
C ILE A 52 5.83 -2.75 15.48
N ALA A 53 4.66 -2.19 15.79
CA ALA A 53 4.01 -2.41 17.08
C ALA A 53 3.64 -3.89 17.30
N VAL A 54 3.01 -4.53 16.32
CA VAL A 54 2.62 -5.95 16.39
C VAL A 54 3.83 -6.86 16.59
N LEU A 55 4.89 -6.68 15.78
CA LEU A 55 6.10 -7.47 15.87
C LEU A 55 6.88 -7.16 17.16
N GLY A 56 6.91 -5.90 17.59
CA GLY A 56 7.51 -5.49 18.87
C GLY A 56 6.85 -6.17 20.06
N ILE A 57 5.52 -6.14 20.14
CA ILE A 57 4.76 -6.81 21.20
C ILE A 57 4.97 -8.32 21.15
N TYR A 58 4.89 -8.92 19.96
CA TYR A 58 5.11 -10.36 19.78
C TYR A 58 6.51 -10.81 20.19
N THR A 59 7.55 -10.06 19.82
CA THR A 59 8.94 -10.36 20.18
C THR A 59 9.21 -10.18 21.66
N LEU A 60 8.61 -9.18 22.31
CA LEU A 60 8.70 -9.00 23.77
C LEU A 60 8.03 -10.16 24.53
N TRP A 61 6.87 -10.62 24.05
CA TRP A 61 6.15 -11.76 24.64
C TRP A 61 6.92 -13.08 24.48
N ASN A 62 7.49 -13.32 23.29
CA ASN A 62 8.18 -14.58 22.95
C ASN A 62 9.71 -14.53 23.06
N ARG A 63 10.25 -13.56 23.82
CA ARG A 63 11.71 -13.31 23.93
C ARG A 63 12.52 -14.54 24.35
N LYS A 64 11.93 -15.47 25.10
CA LYS A 64 12.58 -16.70 25.58
C LYS A 64 12.54 -17.88 24.58
N SER A 65 11.82 -17.75 23.46
CA SER A 65 11.57 -18.85 22.51
C SER A 65 12.16 -18.62 21.11
N ASN A 66 12.74 -17.45 20.84
CA ASN A 66 13.24 -17.10 19.50
C ASN A 66 14.74 -17.36 19.38
N SER A 67 15.11 -18.52 18.86
CA SER A 67 16.45 -18.79 18.30
C SER A 67 16.34 -18.89 16.77
N ILE A 68 16.17 -17.75 16.10
CA ILE A 68 16.24 -17.72 14.63
C ILE A 68 17.72 -17.61 14.27
N VAL A 69 18.28 -18.71 13.75
CA VAL A 69 19.60 -18.71 13.12
C VAL A 69 19.39 -18.31 11.66
N ILE A 70 19.80 -17.10 11.30
CA ILE A 70 19.84 -16.68 9.89
C ILE A 70 21.15 -17.23 9.34
N GLU A 71 21.08 -18.07 8.30
CA GLU A 71 22.28 -18.45 7.55
C GLU A 71 22.83 -17.18 6.88
N ASP A 72 23.94 -16.67 7.42
CA ASP A 72 24.68 -15.51 6.89
C ASP A 72 25.44 -15.93 5.61
N GLN A 73 24.71 -16.18 4.53
CA GLN A 73 25.33 -16.17 3.20
C GLN A 73 25.56 -14.71 2.82
N LYS A 74 26.81 -14.26 2.97
CA LYS A 74 27.22 -12.92 2.58
C LYS A 74 26.95 -12.73 1.08
N PRO A 75 26.12 -11.75 0.67
CA PRO A 75 25.86 -11.49 -0.74
C PRO A 75 27.13 -11.02 -1.45
N GLU A 76 27.21 -11.30 -2.75
CA GLU A 76 28.30 -10.83 -3.59
C GLU A 76 28.34 -9.28 -3.63
N PRO A 77 29.54 -8.67 -3.73
CA PRO A 77 29.66 -7.22 -3.85
C PRO A 77 28.96 -6.70 -5.10
N PHE A 78 28.38 -5.50 -5.01
CA PHE A 78 27.72 -4.89 -6.16
C PHE A 78 28.67 -4.65 -7.34
N ASP A 79 28.21 -5.02 -8.54
CA ASP A 79 28.89 -4.73 -9.79
C ASP A 79 28.78 -3.23 -10.17
N LYS A 80 29.51 -2.82 -11.22
CA LYS A 80 29.54 -1.42 -11.67
C LYS A 80 28.17 -0.94 -12.17
N LYS A 81 27.41 -1.79 -12.87
CA LYS A 81 26.08 -1.45 -13.39
C LYS A 81 25.06 -1.34 -12.27
N GLN A 82 25.12 -2.22 -11.27
CA GLN A 82 24.31 -2.17 -10.05
C GLN A 82 24.58 -0.88 -9.28
N LYS A 83 25.85 -0.49 -9.09
CA LYS A 83 26.20 0.79 -8.46
C LYS A 83 25.65 2.01 -9.22
N GLN A 84 25.76 1.99 -10.56
CA GLN A 84 25.18 3.04 -11.41
C GLN A 84 23.66 3.08 -11.32
N SER A 85 23.00 1.92 -11.30
CA SER A 85 21.55 1.80 -11.14
C SER A 85 21.10 2.33 -9.78
N ILE A 86 21.77 1.94 -8.70
CA ILE A 86 21.50 2.45 -7.33
C ILE A 86 21.67 3.98 -7.29
N PHE A 87 22.73 4.51 -7.89
CA PHE A 87 22.93 5.96 -7.97
C PHE A 87 21.77 6.67 -8.69
N LEU A 88 21.33 6.15 -9.85
CA LEU A 88 20.19 6.71 -10.58
C LEU A 88 18.89 6.63 -9.76
N ILE A 89 18.65 5.53 -9.05
CA ILE A 89 17.48 5.37 -8.17
C ILE A 89 17.51 6.42 -7.05
N ILE A 90 18.64 6.58 -6.37
CA ILE A 90 18.80 7.56 -5.28
C ILE A 90 18.63 8.98 -5.80
N LEU A 91 19.22 9.29 -6.96
CA LEU A 91 19.10 10.60 -7.59
C LEU A 91 17.65 10.90 -7.99
N MET A 92 16.96 9.96 -8.63
CA MET A 92 15.55 10.08 -8.99
C MET A 92 14.68 10.29 -7.74
N MET A 93 14.87 9.47 -6.70
CA MET A 93 14.14 9.59 -5.44
C MET A 93 14.38 10.94 -4.76
N SER A 94 15.61 11.43 -4.77
CA SER A 94 15.93 12.75 -4.21
C SER A 94 15.18 13.85 -4.95
N ILE A 95 15.20 13.86 -6.28
CA ILE A 95 14.48 14.86 -7.09
C ILE A 95 12.97 14.78 -6.86
N VAL A 96 12.41 13.58 -6.85
CA VAL A 96 10.96 13.35 -6.64
C VAL A 96 10.50 13.81 -5.26
N LEU A 97 11.32 13.63 -4.22
CA LEU A 97 10.91 13.85 -2.83
C LEU A 97 11.29 15.23 -2.26
N VAL A 98 12.31 15.90 -2.80
CA VAL A 98 12.80 17.18 -2.26
C VAL A 98 11.68 18.22 -2.14
N PHE A 99 10.93 18.48 -3.21
CA PHE A 99 9.89 19.52 -3.18
C PHE A 99 8.64 19.12 -2.38
N PRO A 100 8.10 17.89 -2.48
CA PRO A 100 7.02 17.45 -1.61
C PRO A 100 7.37 17.53 -0.12
N ILE A 101 8.58 17.09 0.26
CA ILE A 101 9.04 17.16 1.66
C ILE A 101 9.21 18.61 2.11
N LEU A 102 9.84 19.46 1.30
CA LEU A 102 9.97 20.88 1.61
C LEU A 102 8.62 21.57 1.76
N HIS A 103 7.64 21.21 0.92
CA HIS A 103 6.29 21.75 1.02
C HIS A 103 5.58 21.30 2.31
N LEU A 104 5.83 20.07 2.76
CA LEU A 104 5.30 19.56 4.03
C LEU A 104 5.87 20.33 5.23
N VAL A 105 7.16 20.69 5.20
CA VAL A 105 7.83 21.44 6.28
C VAL A 105 7.53 22.93 6.23
N PHE A 106 7.42 23.52 5.03
CA PHE A 106 7.21 24.95 4.81
C PHE A 106 6.02 25.21 3.87
N PRO A 107 4.78 24.98 4.35
CA PRO A 107 3.59 25.07 3.50
C PRO A 107 3.31 26.49 2.98
N ASP A 108 3.69 27.53 3.73
CA ASP A 108 3.38 28.93 3.44
C ASP A 108 4.23 29.55 2.30
N VAL A 109 5.31 28.86 1.89
CA VAL A 109 6.24 29.39 0.87
C VAL A 109 5.71 29.11 -0.53
N LYS A 110 5.17 30.16 -1.17
CA LYS A 110 4.60 30.09 -2.53
C LYS A 110 5.53 29.48 -3.58
N THR A 111 6.84 29.77 -3.51
CA THR A 111 7.83 29.22 -4.44
C THR A 111 7.95 27.70 -4.33
N ILE A 112 7.92 27.16 -3.11
CA ILE A 112 8.00 25.71 -2.87
C ILE A 112 6.73 25.04 -3.38
N SER A 113 5.56 25.62 -3.10
CA SER A 113 4.28 25.12 -3.62
C SER A 113 4.25 25.11 -5.15
N PHE A 114 4.76 26.17 -5.79
CA PHE A 114 4.87 26.24 -7.24
C PHE A 114 5.78 25.13 -7.79
N LEU A 115 6.98 24.98 -7.24
CA LEU A 115 7.92 23.93 -7.69
C LEU A 115 7.37 22.53 -7.46
N ASN A 116 6.74 22.28 -6.32
CA ASN A 116 6.08 21.02 -6.01
C ASN A 116 5.00 20.66 -7.05
N SER A 117 4.20 21.65 -7.48
CA SER A 117 3.17 21.45 -8.52
C SER A 117 3.71 21.09 -9.90
N LYS A 118 5.01 21.29 -10.15
CA LYS A 118 5.67 21.01 -11.43
C LYS A 118 6.40 19.67 -11.44
N ILE A 119 6.49 18.98 -10.30
CA ILE A 119 7.11 17.66 -10.24
C ILE A 119 6.13 16.62 -10.74
N ASP A 120 6.36 16.14 -11.96
CA ASP A 120 5.68 14.99 -12.53
C ASP A 120 6.56 13.74 -12.37
N ILE A 121 6.07 12.79 -11.57
CA ILE A 121 6.79 11.57 -11.22
C ILE A 121 6.84 10.60 -12.40
N ALA A 122 5.78 10.54 -13.22
CA ALA A 122 5.74 9.66 -14.38
C ALA A 122 6.75 10.12 -15.43
N PHE A 123 6.81 11.42 -15.68
CA PHE A 123 7.79 12.03 -16.58
C PHE A 123 9.23 11.80 -16.10
N LEU A 124 9.49 11.99 -14.81
CA LEU A 124 10.79 11.69 -14.22
C LEU A 124 11.13 10.19 -14.34
N ALA A 125 10.19 9.29 -14.03
CA ALA A 125 10.41 7.85 -14.17
C ALA A 125 10.75 7.44 -15.61
N ILE A 126 10.05 7.97 -16.61
CA ILE A 126 10.33 7.73 -18.03
C ILE A 126 11.72 8.26 -18.41
N THR A 127 12.06 9.47 -17.96
CA THR A 127 13.36 10.11 -18.23
C THR A 127 14.51 9.27 -17.66
N PHE A 128 14.41 8.83 -16.41
CA PHE A 128 15.42 7.99 -15.77
C PHE A 128 15.48 6.58 -16.38
N SER A 129 14.34 6.03 -16.83
CA SER A 129 14.31 4.77 -17.58
C SER A 129 15.06 4.89 -18.91
N LEU A 130 14.90 6.01 -19.64
CA LEU A 130 15.65 6.31 -20.86
C LEU A 130 17.15 6.44 -20.61
N ILE A 131 17.55 7.17 -19.56
CA ILE A 131 18.96 7.29 -19.16
C ILE A 131 19.55 5.91 -18.84
N SER A 132 18.83 5.08 -18.07
CA SER A 132 19.25 3.72 -17.73
C SER A 132 19.40 2.83 -18.97
N LEU A 133 18.50 2.98 -19.95
CA LEU A 133 18.57 2.27 -21.24
C LEU A 133 19.82 2.70 -22.04
N LEU A 134 20.08 4.01 -22.15
CA LEU A 134 21.27 4.54 -22.85
C LEU A 134 22.58 4.06 -22.20
N MET A 135 22.58 3.92 -20.87
CA MET A 135 23.71 3.39 -20.10
C MET A 135 23.84 1.86 -20.14
N LYS A 136 22.89 1.14 -20.76
CA LYS A 136 22.85 -0.34 -20.87
C LYS A 136 22.99 -1.05 -19.51
N LEU A 137 22.29 -0.53 -18.50
CA LEU A 137 22.39 -1.00 -17.11
C LEU A 137 21.74 -2.37 -16.89
N ALA A 138 20.76 -2.76 -17.70
CA ALA A 138 20.07 -4.05 -17.61
C ALA A 138 19.66 -4.56 -19.00
N ASP A 139 19.29 -5.84 -19.08
CA ASP A 139 18.70 -6.45 -20.27
C ASP A 139 17.26 -5.95 -20.45
N GLU A 140 16.95 -5.38 -21.61
CA GLU A 140 15.68 -4.72 -21.87
C GLU A 140 14.50 -5.70 -21.82
N LYS A 141 14.68 -6.92 -22.33
CA LYS A 141 13.62 -7.94 -22.34
C LYS A 141 13.32 -8.39 -20.92
N LYS A 142 14.34 -8.59 -20.09
CA LYS A 142 14.17 -8.92 -18.67
C LYS A 142 13.45 -7.80 -17.93
N VAL A 143 13.81 -6.54 -18.17
CA VAL A 143 13.15 -5.39 -17.51
C VAL A 143 11.68 -5.26 -17.95
N ILE A 144 11.38 -5.37 -19.24
CA ILE A 144 10.00 -5.30 -19.75
C ILE A 144 9.13 -6.43 -19.19
N ALA A 145 9.70 -7.62 -18.99
CA ALA A 145 9.00 -8.74 -18.38
C ALA A 145 8.65 -8.51 -16.89
N LEU A 146 9.38 -7.61 -16.20
CA LEU A 146 9.10 -7.24 -14.81
C LEU A 146 8.03 -6.14 -14.69
N VAL A 147 7.64 -5.49 -15.80
CA VAL A 147 6.59 -4.48 -15.78
C VAL A 147 5.25 -5.14 -15.42
N PRO A 148 4.50 -4.61 -14.43
CA PRO A 148 3.25 -5.20 -13.98
C PRO A 148 2.08 -4.90 -14.92
N TRP A 149 2.10 -5.45 -16.15
CA TRP A 149 1.11 -5.18 -17.21
C TRP A 149 -0.33 -5.44 -16.77
N GLY A 150 -0.59 -6.52 -16.05
CA GLY A 150 -1.92 -6.83 -15.52
C GLY A 150 -2.44 -5.74 -14.57
N THR A 151 -1.56 -5.17 -13.75
CA THR A 151 -1.91 -4.07 -12.84
C THR A 151 -2.22 -2.78 -13.61
N LEU A 152 -1.45 -2.47 -14.66
CA LEU A 152 -1.72 -1.30 -15.51
C LEU A 152 -3.08 -1.42 -16.21
N ILE A 153 -3.38 -2.57 -16.80
CA ILE A 153 -4.66 -2.85 -17.46
C ILE A 153 -5.82 -2.73 -16.47
N MET A 154 -5.64 -3.28 -15.27
CA MET A 154 -6.64 -3.19 -14.20
C MET A 154 -6.92 -1.74 -13.78
N ILE A 155 -5.89 -0.91 -13.57
CA ILE A 155 -6.09 0.50 -13.20
C ILE A 155 -6.88 1.24 -14.28
N CYS A 156 -6.56 1.02 -15.56
CA CYS A 156 -7.30 1.60 -16.68
C CYS A 156 -8.76 1.12 -16.71
N GLY A 157 -8.99 -0.20 -16.59
CA GLY A 157 -10.33 -0.78 -16.62
C GLY A 157 -11.19 -0.33 -15.44
N VAL A 158 -10.62 -0.30 -14.23
CA VAL A 158 -11.31 0.20 -13.05
C VAL A 158 -11.60 1.69 -13.17
N GLY A 159 -10.64 2.50 -13.64
CA GLY A 159 -10.87 3.92 -13.93
C GLY A 159 -12.06 4.14 -14.86
N MET A 160 -12.19 3.33 -15.91
CA MET A 160 -13.34 3.36 -16.82
C MET A 160 -14.67 3.01 -16.11
N LEU A 161 -14.70 1.94 -15.31
CA LEU A 161 -15.89 1.53 -14.56
C LEU A 161 -16.31 2.58 -13.51
N ILE A 162 -15.35 3.22 -12.84
CA ILE A 162 -15.61 4.31 -11.90
C ILE A 162 -16.22 5.50 -12.63
N ALA A 163 -15.63 5.93 -13.74
CA ALA A 163 -16.15 7.03 -14.53
C ALA A 163 -17.60 6.77 -14.97
N LEU A 164 -17.92 5.53 -15.36
CA LEU A 164 -19.29 5.10 -15.64
C LEU A 164 -20.18 5.14 -14.39
N GLY A 165 -19.73 4.58 -13.26
CA GLY A 165 -20.49 4.54 -12.01
C GLY A 165 -20.80 5.94 -11.44
N VAL A 166 -19.86 6.88 -11.57
CA VAL A 166 -20.06 8.31 -11.24
C VAL A 166 -21.09 8.92 -12.18
N LYS A 167 -20.97 8.69 -13.49
CA LYS A 167 -21.92 9.19 -14.50
C LYS A 167 -23.35 8.65 -14.28
N LEU A 168 -23.47 7.41 -13.82
CA LEU A 168 -24.76 6.76 -13.51
C LEU A 168 -25.30 7.07 -12.12
N GLY A 169 -24.56 7.81 -11.27
CA GLY A 169 -24.99 8.15 -9.90
C GLY A 169 -24.95 6.97 -8.91
N ILE A 170 -24.40 5.82 -9.30
CA ILE A 170 -24.35 4.61 -8.46
C ILE A 170 -23.48 4.85 -7.23
N ILE A 171 -22.33 5.51 -7.41
CA ILE A 171 -21.38 5.79 -6.32
C ILE A 171 -22.02 6.70 -5.26
N THR A 172 -22.76 7.71 -5.68
CA THR A 172 -23.49 8.62 -4.78
C THR A 172 -24.58 7.87 -4.03
N THR A 173 -25.39 7.07 -4.72
CA THR A 173 -26.49 6.29 -4.12
C THR A 173 -25.98 5.33 -3.05
N LEU A 174 -24.89 4.59 -3.32
CA LEU A 174 -24.28 3.69 -2.34
C LEU A 174 -23.72 4.45 -1.14
N SER A 175 -23.10 5.60 -1.37
CA SER A 175 -22.50 6.43 -0.31
C SER A 175 -23.56 7.06 0.60
N GLU A 176 -24.68 7.51 0.03
CA GLU A 176 -25.85 8.01 0.77
C GLU A 176 -26.54 6.90 1.54
N TRP A 177 -26.73 5.73 0.92
CA TRP A 177 -27.30 4.57 1.61
C TRP A 177 -26.44 4.20 2.82
N LEU A 178 -25.11 4.16 2.67
CA LEU A 178 -24.22 3.84 3.78
C LEU A 178 -24.26 4.90 4.88
N ALA A 179 -24.24 6.18 4.52
CA ALA A 179 -24.30 7.28 5.49
C ALA A 179 -25.62 7.35 6.26
N ASN A 180 -26.74 6.97 5.64
CA ASN A 180 -28.07 7.02 6.26
C ASN A 180 -28.44 5.77 7.06
N ASN A 181 -27.86 4.60 6.73
CA ASN A 181 -28.21 3.32 7.35
C ASN A 181 -27.15 2.79 8.32
N VAL A 182 -25.91 3.29 8.24
CA VAL A 182 -24.81 2.87 9.12
C VAL A 182 -24.41 4.04 10.01
N PRO A 183 -24.32 3.85 11.34
CA PRO A 183 -23.81 4.89 12.22
C PRO A 183 -22.42 5.34 11.77
N VAL A 184 -22.20 6.65 11.64
CA VAL A 184 -20.98 7.24 11.07
C VAL A 184 -19.70 6.67 11.72
N TRP A 185 -19.72 6.44 13.02
CA TRP A 185 -18.57 5.90 13.77
C TRP A 185 -18.23 4.43 13.42
N VAL A 186 -19.15 3.68 12.82
CA VAL A 186 -18.98 2.28 12.40
C VAL A 186 -18.38 2.19 11.00
N ILE A 187 -18.57 3.20 10.15
CA ILE A 187 -18.11 3.19 8.74
C ILE A 187 -16.62 2.83 8.59
N PRO A 188 -15.67 3.43 9.34
CA PRO A 188 -14.24 3.07 9.21
C PRO A 188 -13.96 1.61 9.59
N VAL A 189 -14.63 1.10 10.62
CA VAL A 189 -14.51 -0.29 11.08
C VAL A 189 -15.07 -1.24 10.03
N LEU A 190 -16.23 -0.89 9.46
CA LEU A 190 -16.88 -1.68 8.41
C LEU A 190 -15.99 -1.78 7.17
N LEU A 191 -15.43 -0.65 6.70
CA LEU A 191 -14.49 -0.65 5.57
C LEU A 191 -13.25 -1.51 5.86
N CYS A 192 -12.72 -1.45 7.07
CA CYS A 192 -11.60 -2.32 7.47
C CYS A 192 -11.96 -3.80 7.40
N LEU A 193 -13.12 -4.18 7.95
CA LEU A 193 -13.55 -5.58 7.98
C LEU A 193 -13.88 -6.11 6.58
N ILE A 194 -14.57 -5.33 5.76
CA ILE A 194 -14.85 -5.69 4.36
C ILE A 194 -13.53 -5.88 3.60
N SER A 195 -12.59 -4.94 3.75
CA SER A 195 -11.27 -5.04 3.13
C SER A 195 -10.48 -6.26 3.59
N ALA A 196 -10.51 -6.57 4.89
CA ALA A 196 -9.88 -7.76 5.45
C ALA A 196 -10.48 -9.03 4.84
N ILE A 197 -11.81 -9.16 4.85
CA ILE A 197 -12.50 -10.34 4.29
C ILE A 197 -12.18 -10.51 2.81
N MET A 198 -12.25 -9.44 2.02
CA MET A 198 -11.89 -9.48 0.60
C MET A 198 -10.44 -9.91 0.42
N SER A 199 -9.51 -9.36 1.21
CA SER A 199 -8.09 -9.64 1.08
C SER A 199 -7.66 -11.02 1.59
N VAL A 200 -8.51 -11.75 2.34
CA VAL A 200 -8.25 -13.16 2.65
C VAL A 200 -8.09 -13.96 1.35
N PHE A 201 -8.90 -13.64 0.32
CA PHE A 201 -8.99 -14.40 -0.93
C PHE A 201 -8.45 -13.64 -2.15
N SER A 202 -8.02 -12.40 -1.98
CA SER A 202 -7.65 -11.52 -3.10
C SER A 202 -6.46 -10.63 -2.80
N SER A 203 -6.08 -9.80 -3.78
CA SER A 203 -4.99 -8.85 -3.67
C SER A 203 -5.48 -7.47 -3.23
N THR A 204 -4.78 -6.85 -2.28
CA THR A 204 -5.02 -5.45 -1.87
C THR A 204 -5.01 -4.50 -3.07
N LEU A 205 -4.01 -4.64 -3.94
CA LEU A 205 -3.83 -3.78 -5.10
C LEU A 205 -4.67 -4.23 -6.28
N GLY A 206 -4.90 -5.55 -6.39
CA GLY A 206 -5.62 -6.17 -7.50
C GLY A 206 -7.14 -6.02 -7.43
N VAL A 207 -7.68 -5.97 -6.21
CA VAL A 207 -9.14 -6.05 -5.99
C VAL A 207 -9.58 -5.03 -4.95
N VAL A 208 -9.04 -5.08 -3.73
CA VAL A 208 -9.62 -4.33 -2.60
C VAL A 208 -9.55 -2.82 -2.80
N ALA A 209 -8.36 -2.26 -3.06
CA ALA A 209 -8.20 -0.83 -3.29
C ALA A 209 -8.95 -0.36 -4.56
N PRO A 210 -8.83 -1.04 -5.72
CA PRO A 210 -9.63 -0.67 -6.90
C PRO A 210 -11.15 -0.70 -6.68
N THR A 211 -11.65 -1.61 -5.85
CA THR A 211 -13.10 -1.70 -5.54
C THR A 211 -13.54 -0.65 -4.53
N LEU A 212 -12.77 -0.38 -3.48
CA LEU A 212 -13.22 0.42 -2.33
C LEU A 212 -12.71 1.87 -2.32
N PHE A 213 -11.58 2.19 -2.96
CA PHE A 213 -11.14 3.58 -3.08
C PHE A 213 -12.16 4.49 -3.77
N PRO A 214 -12.88 4.03 -4.81
CA PRO A 214 -13.79 4.89 -5.55
C PRO A 214 -14.97 5.43 -4.78
N ILE A 215 -15.41 4.72 -3.73
CA ILE A 215 -16.51 5.17 -2.89
C ILE A 215 -16.05 6.17 -1.83
N VAL A 216 -14.75 6.27 -1.54
CA VAL A 216 -14.23 7.08 -0.42
C VAL A 216 -14.56 8.56 -0.55
N PRO A 217 -14.37 9.25 -1.70
CA PRO A 217 -14.67 10.68 -1.78
C PRO A 217 -16.14 10.99 -1.53
N ALA A 218 -17.06 10.25 -2.17
CA ALA A 218 -18.49 10.43 -1.99
C ALA A 218 -18.92 10.11 -0.56
N LEU A 219 -18.41 9.01 0.01
CA LEU A 219 -18.68 8.62 1.39
C LEU A 219 -18.14 9.63 2.41
N ALA A 220 -16.96 10.19 2.19
CA ALA A 220 -16.40 11.23 3.04
C ALA A 220 -17.26 12.50 3.01
N LEU A 221 -17.73 12.89 1.82
CA LEU A 221 -18.63 14.04 1.66
C LEU A 221 -19.98 13.84 2.37
N THR A 222 -20.59 12.65 2.28
CA THR A 222 -21.90 12.38 2.89
C THR A 222 -21.83 12.13 4.39
N SER A 223 -20.77 11.48 4.88
CA SER A 223 -20.61 11.14 6.31
C SER A 223 -19.86 12.18 7.13
N GLY A 224 -19.18 13.14 6.49
CA GLY A 224 -18.30 14.12 7.15
C GLY A 224 -16.98 13.54 7.66
N LEU A 225 -16.66 12.29 7.34
CA LEU A 225 -15.42 11.63 7.76
C LEU A 225 -14.22 12.08 6.92
N ASN A 226 -13.04 12.10 7.54
CA ASN A 226 -11.79 12.42 6.84
C ASN A 226 -11.47 11.33 5.78
N PRO A 227 -11.35 11.68 4.48
CA PRO A 227 -11.04 10.71 3.43
C PRO A 227 -9.77 9.91 3.69
N LEU A 228 -8.74 10.54 4.28
CA LEU A 228 -7.49 9.88 4.63
C LEU A 228 -7.72 8.70 5.56
N VAL A 229 -8.54 8.88 6.59
CA VAL A 229 -8.87 7.83 7.56
C VAL A 229 -9.57 6.66 6.87
N LEU A 230 -10.49 6.94 5.93
CA LEU A 230 -11.19 5.89 5.18
C LEU A 230 -10.23 5.09 4.28
N PHE A 231 -9.33 5.76 3.55
CA PHE A 231 -8.30 5.08 2.76
C PHE A 231 -7.37 4.23 3.63
N ILE A 232 -6.93 4.75 4.78
CA ILE A 232 -6.13 4.02 5.76
C ILE A 232 -6.88 2.78 6.24
N CYS A 233 -8.15 2.90 6.61
CA CYS A 233 -8.95 1.76 7.10
C CYS A 233 -9.06 0.66 6.04
N ILE A 234 -9.23 1.03 4.76
CA ILE A 234 -9.25 0.07 3.66
C ILE A 234 -7.91 -0.66 3.54
N VAL A 235 -6.81 0.10 3.50
CA VAL A 235 -5.47 -0.46 3.23
C VAL A 235 -4.92 -1.26 4.42
N VAL A 236 -5.14 -0.79 5.65
CA VAL A 236 -4.78 -1.51 6.88
C VAL A 236 -5.62 -2.77 7.03
N GLY A 237 -6.93 -2.68 6.78
CA GLY A 237 -7.83 -3.83 6.80
C GLY A 237 -7.40 -4.92 5.81
N ALA A 238 -7.15 -4.55 4.56
CA ALA A 238 -6.68 -5.50 3.54
C ALA A 238 -5.35 -6.16 3.94
N GLN A 239 -4.36 -5.36 4.36
CA GLN A 239 -3.04 -5.89 4.69
C GLN A 239 -2.99 -6.70 5.98
N SER A 240 -3.97 -6.52 6.88
CA SER A 240 -4.11 -7.32 8.10
C SER A 240 -4.23 -8.82 7.81
N THR A 241 -4.81 -9.18 6.66
CA THR A 241 -5.04 -10.56 6.22
C THR A 241 -4.15 -10.96 5.05
N ALA A 242 -3.19 -10.14 4.65
CA ALA A 242 -2.30 -10.41 3.50
C ALA A 242 -1.45 -11.68 3.68
N ILE A 243 -1.33 -12.21 4.90
CA ILE A 243 -0.63 -13.47 5.20
C ILE A 243 -1.52 -14.72 4.99
N SER A 244 -2.77 -14.55 4.58
CA SER A 244 -3.71 -15.64 4.30
C SER A 244 -3.12 -16.64 3.30
N PRO A 245 -3.24 -17.97 3.54
CA PRO A 245 -2.70 -18.97 2.62
C PRO A 245 -3.37 -18.93 1.23
N PHE A 246 -4.51 -18.25 1.09
CA PHE A 246 -5.19 -18.04 -0.18
C PHE A 246 -4.77 -16.76 -0.91
N SER A 247 -4.08 -15.84 -0.22
CA SER A 247 -3.59 -14.61 -0.85
C SER A 247 -2.29 -14.88 -1.62
N SER A 248 -1.91 -13.95 -2.51
CA SER A 248 -0.61 -14.01 -3.18
C SER A 248 0.57 -14.02 -2.19
N GLY A 249 0.48 -13.27 -1.10
CA GLY A 249 1.54 -13.21 -0.08
C GLY A 249 1.63 -14.49 0.75
N GLY A 250 0.50 -15.01 1.26
CA GLY A 250 0.52 -16.21 2.09
C GLY A 250 0.75 -17.49 1.31
N SER A 251 0.31 -17.58 0.04
CA SER A 251 0.66 -18.72 -0.83
C SER A 251 2.18 -18.80 -1.09
N LEU A 252 2.86 -17.66 -1.29
CA LEU A 252 4.33 -17.62 -1.39
C LEU A 252 5.01 -18.03 -0.09
N ILE A 253 4.47 -17.63 1.07
CA ILE A 253 4.98 -18.05 2.39
C ILE A 253 4.82 -19.56 2.58
N MET A 254 3.69 -20.12 2.18
CA MET A 254 3.42 -21.57 2.21
C MET A 254 4.35 -22.34 1.26
N ALA A 255 4.60 -21.80 0.06
CA ALA A 255 5.48 -22.40 -0.93
C ALA A 255 6.97 -22.37 -0.50
N SER A 256 7.35 -21.33 0.25
CA SER A 256 8.72 -21.14 0.75
C SER A 256 8.98 -21.82 2.10
N ALA A 257 8.00 -22.53 2.66
CA ALA A 257 8.17 -23.23 3.92
C ALA A 257 9.20 -24.38 3.77
N PRO A 258 10.16 -24.52 4.71
CA PRO A 258 11.10 -25.64 4.73
C PRO A 258 10.44 -27.02 4.65
N ALA A 259 11.14 -28.00 4.09
CA ALA A 259 10.59 -29.33 3.82
C ALA A 259 10.19 -30.10 5.10
N ASP A 260 10.80 -29.76 6.24
CA ASP A 260 10.52 -30.33 7.56
C ASP A 260 9.30 -29.73 8.26
N ILE A 261 8.72 -28.65 7.73
CA ILE A 261 7.49 -28.05 8.28
C ILE A 261 6.25 -28.81 7.77
N ASP A 262 5.42 -29.25 8.70
CA ASP A 262 4.07 -29.75 8.42
C ASP A 262 3.21 -28.62 7.79
N LYS A 263 2.99 -28.72 6.49
CA LYS A 263 2.24 -27.75 5.70
C LYS A 263 0.78 -27.64 6.13
N THR A 264 0.14 -28.71 6.58
CA THR A 264 -1.25 -28.69 7.05
C THR A 264 -1.35 -27.92 8.36
N LYS A 265 -0.43 -28.19 9.30
CA LYS A 265 -0.34 -27.45 10.56
C LYS A 265 -0.02 -25.98 10.31
N PHE A 266 0.92 -25.68 9.40
CA PHE A 266 1.30 -24.30 9.07
C PHE A 266 0.17 -23.52 8.39
N PHE A 267 -0.54 -24.15 7.46
CA PHE A 267 -1.76 -23.60 6.85
C PHE A 267 -2.79 -23.20 7.92
N ASN A 268 -3.09 -24.10 8.85
CA ASN A 268 -4.04 -23.84 9.94
C ASN A 268 -3.55 -22.72 10.88
N GLN A 269 -2.24 -22.59 11.11
CA GLN A 269 -1.69 -21.48 11.89
C GLN A 269 -1.86 -20.13 11.17
N LEU A 270 -1.66 -20.07 9.86
CA LEU A 270 -1.90 -18.84 9.09
C LEU A 270 -3.37 -18.46 9.13
N LEU A 271 -4.26 -19.42 8.86
CA LEU A 271 -5.70 -19.19 8.76
C LEU A 271 -6.35 -18.85 10.11
N PHE A 272 -6.06 -19.61 11.17
CA PHE A 272 -6.79 -19.51 12.44
C PHE A 272 -6.02 -18.77 13.55
N LYS A 273 -4.75 -18.41 13.34
CA LYS A 273 -3.99 -17.60 14.31
C LYS A 273 -3.50 -16.29 13.71
N ALA A 274 -2.77 -16.34 12.59
CA ALA A 274 -2.15 -15.14 12.04
C ALA A 274 -3.17 -14.13 11.51
N ILE A 275 -4.19 -14.60 10.76
CA ILE A 275 -5.27 -13.73 10.24
C ILE A 275 -6.05 -13.06 11.39
N PRO A 276 -6.61 -13.78 12.39
CA PRO A 276 -7.32 -13.14 13.49
C PRO A 276 -6.47 -12.13 14.26
N VAL A 277 -5.19 -12.44 14.54
CA VAL A 277 -4.27 -11.51 15.21
C VAL A 277 -4.06 -10.25 14.37
N GLY A 278 -3.87 -10.39 13.06
CA GLY A 278 -3.74 -9.26 12.14
C GLY A 278 -4.98 -8.37 12.14
N VAL A 279 -6.18 -8.96 12.02
CA VAL A 279 -7.45 -8.23 12.03
C VAL A 279 -7.67 -7.51 13.36
N ILE A 280 -7.41 -8.15 14.50
CA ILE A 280 -7.52 -7.52 15.82
C ILE A 280 -6.57 -6.33 15.93
N ALA A 281 -5.31 -6.48 15.48
CA ALA A 281 -4.35 -5.39 15.49
C ALA A 281 -4.79 -4.22 14.59
N ALA A 282 -5.34 -4.50 13.41
CA ALA A 282 -5.90 -3.49 12.52
C ALA A 282 -7.07 -2.74 13.17
N LEU A 283 -7.99 -3.45 13.82
CA LEU A 283 -9.11 -2.85 14.53
C LEU A 283 -8.66 -1.97 15.71
N ILE A 284 -7.66 -2.42 16.48
CA ILE A 284 -7.06 -1.62 17.57
C ILE A 284 -6.42 -0.36 16.99
N ALA A 285 -5.67 -0.46 15.89
CA ALA A 285 -5.05 0.68 15.26
C ALA A 285 -6.08 1.70 14.73
N ILE A 286 -7.18 1.22 14.15
CA ILE A 286 -8.29 2.07 13.70
C ILE A 286 -9.00 2.73 14.87
N PHE A 287 -9.20 2.00 15.97
CA PHE A 287 -9.75 2.59 17.17
C PHE A 287 -8.83 3.67 17.75
N ALA A 288 -7.52 3.44 17.77
CA ALA A 288 -6.53 4.42 18.21
C ALA A 288 -6.49 5.67 17.31
N LEU A 289 -6.64 5.51 15.99
CA LEU A 289 -6.68 6.61 15.03
C LEU A 289 -7.80 7.63 15.34
N LYS A 290 -8.93 7.18 15.88
CA LYS A 290 -10.04 8.08 16.28
C LYS A 290 -9.66 9.10 17.35
N PHE A 291 -8.60 8.86 18.12
CA PHE A 291 -8.14 9.77 19.16
C PHE A 291 -7.05 10.75 18.67
N VAL A 292 -6.56 10.55 17.44
CA VAL A 292 -5.44 11.30 16.86
C VAL A 292 -5.91 12.17 15.69
N MET A 293 -6.99 11.80 15.02
CA MET A 293 -7.55 12.45 13.82
C MET A 293 -9.06 12.59 13.92
#